data_AF-A0A7X9A022-F1
#
_entry.id   AF-A0A7X9A022-F1
#
_cell.length_a   1.000
_cell.length_b   1.000
_cell.length_c   1.000
_cell.angle_alpha   90.00
_cell.angle_beta   90.00
_cell.angle_gamma   90.00
#
_symmetry.space_group_name_H-M   'P 1'
#
loop_
_entity.id
_entity.type
_entity.pdbx_description
1 polymer ?
#
loop_
_entity_poly.entity_id
_entity_poly.type
_entity_poly.pdbx_seq_one_letter_code
_entity_poly.pdbx_strand_id
1 'polypeptide(L)' 'SLPVFLTMVTMPLTYSIANGIGVGFISWSLIHVMSKRGRDVHWLLWVVSAGFVLYFVRGPISAMLGA' A
#
# COMPACT_ATOMS: atom_id res chain seq x y z
N SER A 1 -0.03 -14.26 -5.09
CA SER A 1 -1.33 -13.94 -5.72
C SER A 1 -2.08 -12.84 -4.97
N LEU A 2 -2.12 -12.86 -3.63
CA LEU A 2 -2.90 -11.91 -2.82
C LEU A 2 -2.66 -10.41 -3.15
N PRO A 3 -1.42 -9.91 -3.32
CA PRO A 3 -1.20 -8.50 -3.64
C PRO A 3 -1.79 -8.07 -4.98
N VAL A 4 -1.66 -8.92 -6.01
CA VAL A 4 -2.18 -8.65 -7.36
C VAL A 4 -3.71 -8.62 -7.36
N PHE A 5 -4.34 -9.53 -6.61
CA PHE A 5 -5.78 -9.53 -6.44
C PHE A 5 -6.28 -8.23 -5.77
N LEU A 6 -5.62 -7.82 -4.69
CA LEU A 6 -5.95 -6.57 -4.00
C LEU A 6 -5.79 -5.36 -4.94
N THR A 7 -4.70 -5.27 -5.70
CA THR A 7 -4.51 -4.23 -6.71
C THR A 7 -5.68 -4.17 -7.69
N MET A 8 -6.02 -5.31 -8.31
CA MET A 8 -7.05 -5.37 -9.35
C MET A 8 -8.45 -5.01 -8.83
N VAL A 9 -8.77 -5.36 -7.59
CA VAL A 9 -10.06 -5.06 -6.97
C VAL A 9 -10.13 -3.62 -6.47
N THR A 10 -9.04 -3.09 -5.88
CA THR A 10 -9.02 -1.73 -5.35
C THR A 10 -9.11 -0.67 -6.46
N MET A 11 -8.52 -0.90 -7.63
CA MET A 11 -8.57 0.04 -8.75
C MET A 11 -10.00 0.49 -9.14
N PRO A 12 -10.93 -0.42 -9.50
CA PRO A 12 -12.30 -0.04 -9.83
C PRO A 12 -13.08 0.47 -8.63
N LEU A 13 -12.88 -0.09 -7.43
CA LEU A 13 -13.61 0.32 -6.23
C LEU A 13 -13.29 1.74 -5.79
N THR A 14 -12.06 2.20 -6.04
CA THR A 14 -11.63 3.57 -5.70
C THR A 14 -11.61 4.50 -6.90
N TYR A 15 -12.02 4.03 -8.08
CA TYR A 15 -11.93 4.76 -9.36
C TYR A 15 -10.53 5.36 -9.61
N SER A 16 -9.49 4.75 -9.06
CA SER A 16 -8.13 5.28 -9.04
C SER A 16 -7.10 4.17 -9.22
N ILE A 17 -6.44 4.21 -10.38
CA ILE A 17 -5.32 3.32 -10.71
C ILE A 17 -4.21 3.48 -9.67
N ALA A 18 -3.91 4.73 -9.28
CA ALA A 18 -2.87 5.04 -8.31
C ALA A 18 -3.16 4.43 -6.93
N ASN A 19 -4.41 4.49 -6.46
CA ASN A 19 -4.78 3.87 -5.18
C ASN A 19 -4.67 2.35 -5.24
N GLY A 20 -5.09 1.73 -6.34
CA GLY A 20 -4.96 0.28 -6.52
C GLY A 20 -3.50 -0.17 -6.50
N ILE A 21 -2.62 0.52 -7.24
CA ILE A 21 -1.17 0.24 -7.22
C ILE A 21 -0.59 0.42 -5.81
N GLY A 22 -0.99 1.49 -5.12
CA GLY A 22 -0.54 1.76 -3.76
C GLY A 22 -0.89 0.65 -2.77
N VAL A 23 -2.15 0.21 -2.77
CA VAL A 23 -2.59 -0.92 -1.95
C VAL A 23 -1.85 -2.21 -2.31
N GLY A 24 -1.59 -2.43 -3.60
CA GLY A 24 -0.77 -3.55 -4.08
C GLY A 24 0.64 -3.58 -3.50
N PHE A 25 1.37 -2.46 -3.57
CA PHE A 25 2.72 -2.36 -3.04
C PHE A 25 2.77 -2.49 -1.52
N ILE A 26 1.82 -1.86 -0.81
CA ILE A 26 1.68 -2.01 0.64
C ILE A 26 1.46 -3.48 0.99
N SER A 27 0.49 -4.14 0.34
CA SER A 27 0.19 -5.55 0.57
C SER A 27 1.41 -6.45 0.32
N TRP A 28 2.12 -6.25 -0.81
CA TRP A 28 3.33 -7.00 -1.12
C TRP A 28 4.39 -6.85 -0.02
N SER A 29 4.68 -5.61 0.38
CA SER A 29 5.66 -5.33 1.43
C SER A 29 5.24 -5.93 2.78
N LEU A 30 3.98 -5.80 3.17
CA LEU A 30 3.44 -6.32 4.43
C LEU A 30 3.54 -7.85 4.50
N ILE A 31 3.15 -8.55 3.44
CA ILE A 31 3.24 -10.02 3.38
C ILE A 31 4.70 -10.47 3.51
N HIS A 32 5.65 -9.75 2.92
CA HIS A 32 7.07 -10.08 3.03
C HIS A 32 7.63 -9.82 4.44
N VAL A 33 7.18 -8.76 5.14
CA VAL A 33 7.50 -8.58 6.58
C VAL A 33 6.98 -9.77 7.38
N MET A 34 5.69 -10.08 7.23
CA MET A 34 5.03 -11.13 7.99
C MET A 34 5.65 -12.52 7.72
N SER A 35 6.14 -12.73 6.50
CA SER A 35 6.83 -13.96 6.10
C SER A 35 8.30 -14.01 6.52
N LYS A 36 8.81 -13.02 7.26
CA LYS A 36 10.24 -12.85 7.62
C LYS A 36 11.20 -12.78 6.42
N ARG A 37 10.67 -12.50 5.22
CA ARG A 37 11.38 -12.37 3.94
C ARG A 37 11.48 -10.91 3.47
N GLY A 38 11.43 -9.97 4.41
CA GLY A 38 11.49 -8.53 4.08
C GLY A 38 12.76 -8.11 3.34
N ARG A 39 13.85 -8.88 3.47
CA ARG A 39 15.14 -8.62 2.80
C ARG A 39 15.15 -9.01 1.31
N ASP A 40 14.21 -9.86 0.88
CA ASP A 40 14.08 -10.28 -0.52
C ASP A 40 13.37 -9.21 -1.37
N VAL A 41 12.76 -8.22 -0.71
CA VAL A 41 12.07 -7.10 -1.37
C VAL A 41 13.08 -6.01 -1.71
N HIS A 42 13.10 -5.61 -2.98
CA HIS A 42 13.96 -4.52 -3.45
C HIS A 42 13.72 -3.23 -2.65
N TRP A 43 14.81 -2.55 -2.25
CA TRP A 43 14.76 -1.36 -1.39
C TRP A 43 13.82 -0.25 -1.93
N LEU A 44 13.76 -0.10 -3.25
CA LEU A 44 12.88 0.89 -3.90
C LEU A 44 11.40 0.62 -3.60
N LEU A 45 11.00 -0.65 -3.52
CA LEU A 45 9.61 -1.00 -3.22
C LEU A 45 9.26 -0.67 -1.76
N TRP A 46 10.22 -0.76 -0.83
CA TRP A 46 10.05 -0.26 0.54
C TRP A 46 9.78 1.25 0.58
N VAL A 47 10.56 2.03 -0.18
CA VAL A 47 10.40 3.49 -0.25
C VAL A 47 9.02 3.85 -0.81
N VAL A 48 8.62 3.22 -1.91
CA VAL A 48 7.33 3.47 -2.54
C VAL A 48 6.17 3.03 -1.64
N SER A 49 6.24 1.85 -1.03
CA SER A 49 5.23 1.38 -0.07
C SER A 49 5.10 2.32 1.12
N ALA A 50 6.20 2.78 1.71
CA ALA A 50 6.17 3.73 2.81
C ALA A 50 5.53 5.06 2.40
N GLY A 51 5.82 5.55 1.20
CA GLY A 51 5.18 6.74 0.63
C GLY A 51 3.66 6.58 0.50
N PHE A 52 3.18 5.44 0.00
CA PHE A 52 1.75 5.15 -0.08
C PHE A 52 1.09 5.01 1.29
N VAL A 53 1.76 4.42 2.29
CA VAL A 53 1.25 4.37 3.66
C VAL A 53 1.04 5.79 4.19
N LEU A 54 2.04 6.67 4.05
CA LEU A 54 1.92 8.07 4.48
C LEU A 54 0.78 8.80 3.76
N TYR A 55 0.63 8.57 2.45
CA TYR A 55 -0.46 9.13 1.65
C TYR A 55 -1.84 8.70 2.18
N PHE A 56 -2.04 7.39 2.41
CA PHE A 56 -3.32 6.88 2.90
C PHE A 56 -3.62 7.24 4.36
N VAL A 57 -2.60 7.33 5.20
CA VAL A 57 -2.74 7.65 6.63
C VAL A 57 -2.99 9.15 6.85
N ARG A 58 -2.49 10.02 5.97
CA ARG A 58 -2.73 11.48 6.05
C ARG A 58 -4.22 11.83 6.09
N GLY A 59 -5.04 11.24 5.23
CA GLY A 59 -6.48 11.53 5.15
C GLY A 59 -7.24 11.25 6.46
N PRO A 60 -7.19 10.01 6.98
CA PRO A 60 -7.77 9.65 8.27
C PRO A 60 -7.23 10.50 9.42
N ILE A 61 -5.93 10.78 9.44
CA ILE A 61 -5.34 11.63 10.49
C ILE A 61 -5.93 13.05 10.44
N SER A 62 -6.02 13.68 9.27
CA SER A 62 -6.65 15.01 9.15
C SER A 62 -8.10 14.98 9.60
N ALA A 63 -8.86 13.95 9.20
CA ALA A 63 -10.25 13.78 9.61
C ALA A 63 -10.42 13.57 11.13
N MET A 64 -9.51 12.83 11.77
CA MET A 64 -9.53 12.61 13.22
C MET A 64 -9.06 13.80 14.04
N LEU A 65 -8.16 14.63 13.49
CA LEU A 65 -7.65 15.84 14.12
C LEU A 65 -8.60 17.05 13.96
N GLY A 66 -9.70 16.91 13.23
CA GLY A 66 -10.76 17.92 13.15
C GLY A 66 -10.32 19.24 12.48
N ALA A 67 -9.29 19.21 11.63
CA ALA A 67 -8.80 20.34 10.85
C ALA A 67 -9.18 20.23 9.37
#